data_AF-A0A2S8G9Y1-F1
#
_entry.id   AF-A0A2S8G9Y1-F1
#
_cell.length_a   1.000
_cell.length_b   1.000
_cell.length_c   1.000
_cell.angle_alpha   90.00
_cell.angle_beta   90.00
_cell.angle_gamma   90.00
#
_symmetry.space_group_name_H-M   'P 1'
#
loop_
_entity.id
_entity.type
_entity.pdbx_description
1 polymer ?
#
loop_
_entity_poly.entity_id
_entity_poly.type
_entity_poly.pdbx_seq_one_letter_code
_entity_poly.pdbx_strand_id
1 'polypeptide(L)'
;MLYLFLRVLAVAGVLAAASAAVDVVEAAKPLATGQRRTIELVSPWVSMATGGAGRYIVLHLKEAGKLALLDVVAGGIIHTIDAPGEDLMLAGGLDQLIVLVPSQGLFHRYNIATLKRKKSFPAPINFHPQRIAMGSASQGPLVCHTRGPVELFDIKTFKPLTFEGDMLTGGMYGDWGYEITASGDGQTIVGWIPGISGQQYAAMKLDGARTKITKSTDGYSYGGRYMRPNANATMYFRDGSELFDADMKPLATDHLKDLVLLPCDDPNFFLAVQPIEGQKDADVWICASGTLQKIALVKSVGQVVDGVRRTDLGHWQFAPRVRWLPTANTLFSLPANQKEVLLIGANLKQLLEESGDDYLHIVSLPPRTALVGEPYSYQIDVLSSSDRVNFKAVSVPDGLKVSPDGRVDWTPKARPANGVQQVIISTKAGGQEAFQRFNISVEYDSNADTTSQKRQEK
;
A
#
# COMPACT_ATOMS: atom_id res chain seq x y z
N MET A 1 -8.10 20.29 -79.53
CA MET A 1 -7.16 20.84 -78.54
C MET A 1 -7.06 19.80 -77.43
N LEU A 2 -6.31 18.70 -77.62
CA LEU A 2 -4.86 18.50 -77.33
C LEU A 2 -4.59 18.82 -75.84
N TYR A 3 -4.30 17.89 -74.91
CA TYR A 3 -3.22 16.89 -74.76
C TYR A 3 -3.69 15.78 -73.76
N LEU A 4 -3.52 14.46 -73.95
CA LEU A 4 -2.35 13.56 -73.95
C LEU A 4 -1.74 13.21 -72.56
N PHE A 5 -2.07 11.99 -72.09
CA PHE A 5 -1.32 10.99 -71.28
C PHE A 5 -0.67 11.32 -69.92
N LEU A 6 -1.04 10.57 -68.87
CA LEU A 6 -0.13 9.58 -68.21
C LEU A 6 -0.92 8.57 -67.35
N ARG A 7 -0.70 7.26 -67.58
CA ARG A 7 -1.10 6.16 -66.70
C ARG A 7 -0.08 6.02 -65.57
N VAL A 8 -0.54 5.89 -64.33
CA VAL A 8 0.23 5.28 -63.23
C VAL A 8 -0.68 4.26 -62.53
N LEU A 9 -0.32 2.98 -62.62
CA LEU A 9 -0.83 1.94 -61.73
C LEU A 9 -0.36 2.26 -60.31
N ALA A 10 -1.28 2.43 -59.36
CA ALA A 10 -0.97 2.38 -57.94
C ALA A 10 -1.61 1.14 -57.33
N VAL A 11 -0.74 0.26 -56.86
CA VAL A 11 -0.99 -1.04 -56.23
C VAL A 11 -1.81 -0.86 -54.96
N ALA A 12 -2.80 -1.72 -54.78
CA ALA A 12 -3.58 -1.85 -53.56
C ALA A 12 -2.67 -2.20 -52.38
N GLY A 13 -2.62 -1.32 -51.38
CA GLY A 13 -1.99 -1.54 -50.09
C GLY A 13 -2.95 -1.12 -49.00
N VAL A 14 -3.84 -2.02 -48.60
CA VAL A 14 -4.65 -1.87 -47.39
C VAL A 14 -3.73 -2.09 -46.20
N LEU A 15 -3.26 -1.01 -45.57
CA LEU A 15 -2.79 -1.08 -44.19
C LEU A 15 -3.99 -0.78 -43.28
N ALA A 16 -4.72 -1.84 -42.93
CA ALA A 16 -5.59 -1.80 -41.76
C ALA A 16 -4.68 -1.82 -40.54
N ALA A 17 -4.54 -0.69 -39.86
CA ALA A 17 -3.96 -0.65 -38.53
C ALA A 17 -4.89 -1.46 -37.61
N ALA A 18 -4.44 -2.65 -37.21
CA ALA A 18 -5.13 -3.46 -36.22
C ALA A 18 -5.15 -2.70 -34.90
N SER A 19 -6.30 -2.11 -34.56
CA SER A 19 -6.62 -1.75 -33.19
C SER A 19 -6.63 -3.06 -32.40
N ALA A 20 -5.60 -3.28 -31.58
CA ALA A 20 -5.65 -4.29 -30.55
C ALA A 20 -6.70 -3.82 -29.52
N ALA A 21 -7.96 -4.19 -29.76
CA ALA A 21 -8.98 -4.15 -28.75
C ALA A 21 -8.50 -5.05 -27.62
N VAL A 22 -8.21 -4.44 -26.46
CA VAL A 22 -8.05 -5.22 -25.22
C VAL A 22 -9.44 -5.76 -24.91
N ASP A 23 -9.61 -7.07 -25.04
CA ASP A 23 -10.85 -7.76 -24.69
C ASP A 23 -11.25 -7.34 -23.26
N VAL A 24 -12.43 -6.73 -23.14
CA VAL A 24 -13.04 -6.44 -21.84
C VAL A 24 -13.38 -7.79 -21.22
N VAL A 25 -12.57 -8.22 -20.25
CA VAL A 25 -12.79 -9.49 -19.55
C VAL A 25 -14.03 -9.35 -18.67
N GLU A 26 -15.08 -10.12 -18.98
CA GLU A 26 -16.25 -10.29 -18.12
C GLU A 26 -15.79 -10.66 -16.70
N ALA A 27 -16.38 -10.07 -15.65
CA ALA A 27 -15.91 -10.19 -14.27
C ALA A 27 -15.75 -11.67 -13.88
N ALA A 28 -14.51 -12.14 -13.82
CA ALA A 28 -14.24 -13.54 -13.57
C ALA A 28 -14.58 -13.87 -12.11
N LYS A 29 -15.09 -15.08 -11.87
CA LYS A 29 -15.09 -15.67 -10.52
C LYS A 29 -13.66 -15.61 -9.96
N PRO A 30 -13.48 -15.48 -8.63
CA PRO A 30 -12.18 -15.59 -8.00
C PRO A 30 -11.43 -16.82 -8.51
N LEU A 31 -10.15 -16.67 -8.81
CA LEU A 31 -9.31 -17.80 -9.23
C LEU A 31 -9.32 -18.85 -8.12
N ALA A 32 -9.48 -20.13 -8.48
CA ALA A 32 -9.32 -21.20 -7.52
C ALA A 32 -7.90 -21.18 -6.94
N THR A 33 -7.71 -21.61 -5.69
CA THR A 33 -6.38 -21.61 -5.06
C THR A 33 -5.37 -22.37 -5.89
N GLY A 34 -4.20 -21.77 -6.14
CA GLY A 34 -3.14 -22.29 -7.01
C GLY A 34 -3.39 -22.09 -8.51
N GLN A 35 -4.60 -21.73 -8.95
CA GLN A 35 -4.88 -21.40 -10.34
C GLN A 35 -4.14 -20.12 -10.72
N ARG A 36 -3.47 -20.16 -11.88
CA ARG A 36 -2.72 -19.03 -12.43
C ARG A 36 -3.37 -18.51 -13.71
N ARG A 37 -3.29 -17.20 -13.90
CA ARG A 37 -3.68 -16.50 -15.13
C ARG A 37 -2.63 -15.45 -15.44
N THR A 38 -2.04 -15.53 -16.63
CA THR A 38 -1.15 -14.50 -17.17
C THR A 38 -1.95 -13.60 -18.11
N ILE A 39 -1.77 -12.29 -17.98
CA ILE A 39 -2.34 -11.28 -18.86
C ILE A 39 -1.19 -10.56 -19.55
N GLU A 40 -1.07 -10.75 -20.85
CA GLU A 40 -0.11 -10.02 -21.67
C GLU A 40 -0.54 -8.57 -21.85
N LEU A 41 0.41 -7.65 -21.73
CA LEU A 41 0.22 -6.22 -21.93
C LEU A 41 0.60 -5.84 -23.37
N VAL A 42 -0.15 -4.90 -23.93
CA VAL A 42 0.08 -4.40 -25.30
C VAL A 42 1.43 -3.67 -25.47
N SER A 43 2.02 -3.19 -24.38
CA SER A 43 3.38 -2.66 -24.31
C SER A 43 3.90 -2.77 -22.86
N PRO A 44 5.21 -2.56 -22.63
CA PRO A 44 5.73 -2.39 -21.28
C PRO A 44 5.01 -1.27 -20.52
N TRP A 45 4.74 -1.49 -19.23
CA TRP A 45 4.27 -0.45 -18.33
C TRP A 45 5.45 0.31 -17.71
N VAL A 46 5.31 1.62 -17.49
CA VAL A 46 6.40 2.47 -16.96
C VAL A 46 6.11 3.07 -15.58
N SER A 47 4.83 3.20 -15.22
CA SER A 47 4.38 3.65 -13.91
C SER A 47 3.03 3.03 -13.58
N MET A 48 2.68 3.04 -12.30
CA MET A 48 1.41 2.49 -11.82
C MET A 48 0.80 3.34 -10.69
N ALA A 49 -0.49 3.17 -10.46
CA ALA A 49 -1.15 3.57 -9.21
C ALA A 49 -2.08 2.47 -8.69
N THR A 50 -2.16 2.36 -7.37
CA THR A 50 -3.09 1.47 -6.68
C THR A 50 -4.22 2.28 -6.07
N GLY A 51 -5.46 1.80 -6.19
CA GLY A 51 -6.64 2.40 -5.55
C GLY A 51 -7.72 1.37 -5.26
N GLY A 52 -8.87 1.80 -4.76
CA GLY A 52 -9.96 0.90 -4.36
C GLY A 52 -9.57 -0.06 -3.26
N ALA A 53 -8.77 0.40 -2.28
CA ALA A 53 -8.21 -0.42 -1.20
C ALA A 53 -7.46 -1.67 -1.73
N GLY A 54 -6.65 -1.49 -2.78
CA GLY A 54 -5.86 -2.54 -3.39
C GLY A 54 -6.52 -3.25 -4.58
N ARG A 55 -7.83 -3.06 -4.80
CA ARG A 55 -8.58 -3.72 -5.88
C ARG A 55 -8.14 -3.29 -7.28
N TYR A 56 -7.83 -2.01 -7.46
CA TYR A 56 -7.58 -1.43 -8.78
C TYR A 56 -6.11 -1.09 -8.95
N ILE A 57 -5.51 -1.59 -10.02
CA ILE A 57 -4.15 -1.24 -10.45
C ILE A 57 -4.24 -0.56 -11.81
N VAL A 58 -3.85 0.70 -11.88
CA VAL A 58 -3.79 1.47 -13.13
C VAL A 58 -2.36 1.45 -13.63
N LEU A 59 -2.14 0.93 -14.83
CA LEU A 59 -0.83 0.85 -15.48
C LEU A 59 -0.74 1.88 -16.60
N HIS A 60 0.37 2.63 -16.63
CA HIS A 60 0.69 3.51 -17.74
C HIS A 60 1.52 2.77 -18.79
N LEU A 61 0.88 2.48 -19.92
CA LEU A 61 1.47 1.83 -21.09
C LEU A 61 1.93 2.91 -22.07
N LYS A 62 3.06 3.57 -21.74
CA LYS A 62 3.51 4.80 -22.40
C LYS A 62 3.70 4.63 -23.91
N GLU A 63 4.35 3.55 -24.33
CA GLU A 63 4.60 3.28 -25.76
C GLU A 63 3.31 3.09 -26.56
N ALA A 64 2.27 2.51 -25.94
CA ALA A 64 0.95 2.37 -26.54
C ALA A 64 0.08 3.65 -26.41
N GLY A 65 0.52 4.64 -25.63
CA GLY A 65 -0.26 5.83 -25.30
C GLY A 65 -1.53 5.54 -24.50
N LYS A 66 -1.52 4.51 -23.63
CA LYS A 66 -2.72 4.04 -22.91
C LYS A 66 -2.57 4.05 -21.39
N LEU A 67 -3.71 4.16 -20.71
CA LEU A 67 -3.89 3.74 -19.32
C LEU A 67 -4.74 2.47 -19.29
N ALA A 68 -4.24 1.41 -18.68
CA ALA A 68 -4.95 0.14 -18.49
C ALA A 68 -5.34 -0.05 -17.02
N LEU A 69 -6.59 -0.42 -16.75
CA LEU A 69 -7.10 -0.73 -15.42
C LEU A 69 -7.24 -2.23 -15.25
N LEU A 70 -6.38 -2.79 -14.40
CA LEU A 70 -6.54 -4.12 -13.82
C LEU A 70 -7.49 -4.04 -12.62
N ASP A 71 -8.54 -4.86 -12.64
CA ASP A 71 -9.36 -5.13 -11.46
C ASP A 71 -9.01 -6.53 -10.94
N VAL A 72 -8.38 -6.57 -9.76
CA VAL A 72 -7.93 -7.81 -9.13
C VAL A 72 -9.10 -8.73 -8.78
N VAL A 73 -10.26 -8.17 -8.43
CA VAL A 73 -11.48 -8.95 -8.15
C VAL A 73 -12.06 -9.53 -9.43
N ALA A 74 -12.09 -8.75 -10.51
CA ALA A 74 -12.55 -9.23 -11.83
C ALA A 74 -11.53 -10.16 -12.51
N GLY A 75 -10.29 -10.20 -12.02
CA GLY A 75 -9.22 -11.05 -12.51
C GLY A 75 -8.72 -10.68 -13.91
N GLY A 76 -8.76 -9.39 -14.28
CA GLY A 76 -8.49 -8.97 -15.66
C GLY A 76 -8.34 -7.46 -15.85
N ILE A 77 -7.84 -7.07 -17.03
CA ILE A 77 -7.90 -5.69 -17.49
C ILE A 77 -9.34 -5.43 -17.95
N ILE A 78 -10.04 -4.55 -17.25
CA ILE A 78 -11.47 -4.29 -17.50
C ILE A 78 -11.69 -3.03 -18.32
N HIS A 79 -10.75 -2.08 -18.29
CA HIS A 79 -10.82 -0.83 -19.05
C HIS A 79 -9.45 -0.41 -19.56
N THR A 80 -9.42 0.13 -20.77
CA THR A 80 -8.26 0.78 -21.36
C THR A 80 -8.70 2.09 -22.01
N ILE A 81 -8.03 3.20 -21.69
CA ILE A 81 -8.29 4.52 -22.27
C ILE A 81 -7.02 5.12 -22.87
N ASP A 82 -7.17 6.11 -23.74
CA ASP A 82 -6.05 6.95 -24.16
C ASP A 82 -5.48 7.71 -22.96
N ALA A 83 -4.15 7.68 -22.83
CA ALA A 83 -3.44 8.48 -21.86
C ALA A 83 -3.61 9.97 -22.20
N PRO A 84 -3.93 10.84 -21.22
CA PRO A 84 -4.12 12.28 -21.48
C PRO A 84 -2.84 13.03 -21.85
N GLY A 85 -1.68 12.40 -21.71
CA GLY A 85 -0.35 12.91 -22.05
C GLY A 85 0.72 11.86 -21.76
N GLU A 86 1.95 12.10 -22.21
CA GLU A 86 3.07 11.17 -22.04
C GLU A 86 3.79 11.27 -20.70
N ASP A 87 3.82 12.47 -20.10
CA ASP A 87 4.55 12.78 -18.88
C ASP A 87 3.67 12.70 -17.63
N LEU A 88 2.76 11.72 -17.58
CA LEU A 88 1.77 11.67 -16.51
C LEU A 88 2.32 11.15 -15.17
N MET A 89 1.75 11.64 -14.08
CA MET A 89 1.89 11.09 -12.73
C MET A 89 0.53 10.58 -12.24
N LEU A 90 0.52 9.45 -11.52
CA LEU A 90 -0.70 8.76 -11.09
C LEU A 90 -0.79 8.71 -9.56
N ALA A 91 -1.98 8.97 -9.03
CA ALA A 91 -2.32 8.70 -7.63
C ALA A 91 -3.72 8.08 -7.53
N GLY A 92 -3.81 6.88 -6.98
CA GLY A 92 -5.05 6.14 -6.80
C GLY A 92 -5.60 6.30 -5.39
N GLY A 93 -6.92 6.45 -5.28
CA GLY A 93 -7.65 6.55 -4.02
C GLY A 93 -8.76 5.53 -3.96
N LEU A 94 -9.66 5.65 -2.98
CA LEU A 94 -10.75 4.71 -2.77
C LEU A 94 -11.64 4.55 -4.02
N ASP A 95 -12.05 5.67 -4.61
CA ASP A 95 -12.97 5.68 -5.76
C ASP A 95 -12.52 6.64 -6.87
N GLN A 96 -11.38 7.31 -6.71
CA GLN A 96 -10.82 8.28 -7.65
C GLN A 96 -9.42 7.88 -8.11
N LEU A 97 -9.11 8.20 -9.37
CA LEU A 97 -7.76 8.24 -9.88
C LEU A 97 -7.44 9.70 -10.23
N ILE A 98 -6.32 10.21 -9.72
CA ILE A 98 -5.75 11.49 -10.13
C ILE A 98 -4.65 11.22 -11.16
N VAL A 99 -4.77 11.87 -12.32
CA VAL A 99 -3.75 11.88 -13.37
C VAL A 99 -3.30 13.31 -13.56
N LEU A 100 -2.06 13.60 -13.17
CA LEU A 100 -1.42 14.89 -13.40
C LEU A 100 -0.63 14.82 -14.70
N VAL A 101 -0.80 15.80 -15.58
CA VAL A 101 -0.02 15.98 -16.81
C VAL A 101 0.76 17.31 -16.68
N PRO A 102 2.00 17.27 -16.17
CA PRO A 102 2.82 18.46 -15.91
C PRO A 102 3.01 19.35 -17.13
N SER A 103 3.29 18.77 -18.31
CA SER A 103 3.45 19.50 -19.58
C SER A 103 2.23 20.34 -19.97
N GLN A 104 1.04 19.93 -19.54
CA GLN A 104 -0.22 20.64 -19.77
C GLN A 104 -0.62 21.53 -18.59
N GLY A 105 0.03 21.37 -17.42
CA GLY A 105 -0.38 22.03 -16.19
C GLY A 105 -1.79 21.63 -15.74
N LEU A 106 -2.19 20.37 -15.97
CA LEU A 106 -3.55 19.89 -15.68
C LEU A 106 -3.57 18.67 -14.76
N PHE A 107 -4.49 18.70 -13.80
CA PHE A 107 -4.96 17.53 -13.08
C PHE A 107 -6.26 17.02 -13.70
N HIS A 108 -6.34 15.73 -13.96
CA HIS A 108 -7.55 15.03 -14.34
C HIS A 108 -7.99 14.11 -13.20
N ARG A 109 -9.25 14.25 -12.79
CA ARG A 109 -9.89 13.34 -11.83
C ARG A 109 -10.79 12.37 -12.56
N TYR A 110 -10.55 11.08 -12.36
CA TYR A 110 -11.30 9.98 -12.95
C TYR A 110 -12.03 9.19 -11.85
N ASN A 111 -13.16 8.58 -12.19
CA ASN A 111 -13.65 7.44 -11.42
C ASN A 111 -12.71 6.26 -11.70
N ILE A 112 -12.05 5.71 -10.68
CA ILE A 112 -11.03 4.69 -10.90
C ILE A 112 -11.61 3.38 -11.44
N ALA A 113 -12.81 2.98 -11.00
CA ALA A 113 -13.44 1.72 -11.40
C ALA A 113 -13.88 1.69 -12.87
N THR A 114 -14.09 2.86 -13.50
CA THR A 114 -14.61 2.98 -14.87
C THR A 114 -13.68 3.70 -15.82
N LEU A 115 -12.59 4.29 -15.30
CA LEU A 115 -11.73 5.26 -15.99
C LEU A 115 -12.50 6.39 -16.72
N LYS A 116 -13.71 6.73 -16.26
CA LYS A 116 -14.46 7.88 -16.79
C LYS A 116 -13.96 9.16 -16.13
N ARG A 117 -13.52 10.11 -16.95
CA ARG A 117 -13.07 11.43 -16.48
C ARG A 117 -14.25 12.17 -15.87
N LYS A 118 -14.14 12.57 -14.60
CA LYS A 118 -15.15 13.38 -13.90
C LYS A 118 -14.91 14.87 -14.10
N LYS A 119 -13.65 15.31 -13.98
CA LYS A 119 -13.30 16.74 -14.04
C LYS A 119 -11.82 16.94 -14.34
N SER A 120 -11.48 18.10 -14.90
CA SER A 120 -10.11 18.59 -15.03
C SER A 120 -9.95 19.88 -14.23
N PHE A 121 -8.76 20.11 -13.69
CA PHE A 121 -8.40 21.29 -12.90
C PHE A 121 -7.03 21.81 -13.35
N PRO A 122 -6.83 23.13 -13.44
CA PRO A 122 -5.50 23.68 -13.64
C PRO A 122 -4.63 23.40 -12.40
N ALA A 123 -3.36 23.09 -12.64
CA ALA A 123 -2.36 23.10 -11.59
C ALA A 123 -2.11 24.55 -11.10
N PRO A 124 -1.62 24.73 -9.87
CA PRO A 124 -1.20 26.05 -9.39
C PRO A 124 -0.19 26.74 -10.32
N ILE A 125 -0.13 28.08 -10.26
CA ILE A 125 0.88 28.84 -11.02
C ILE A 125 2.28 28.48 -10.49
N ASN A 126 3.26 28.33 -11.39
CA ASN A 126 4.63 27.90 -11.06
C ASN A 126 4.70 26.53 -10.34
N PHE A 127 3.74 25.66 -10.60
CA PHE A 127 3.69 24.32 -10.04
C PHE A 127 4.67 23.39 -10.78
N HIS A 128 5.71 22.95 -10.09
CA HIS A 128 6.73 22.03 -10.60
C HIS A 128 6.67 20.71 -9.82
N PRO A 129 5.69 19.85 -10.10
CA PRO A 129 5.50 18.60 -9.38
C PRO A 129 6.63 17.62 -9.69
N GLN A 130 7.18 17.03 -8.64
CA GLN A 130 8.14 15.93 -8.73
C GLN A 130 7.48 14.58 -8.43
N ARG A 131 6.57 14.54 -7.46
CA ARG A 131 5.84 13.33 -7.06
C ARG A 131 4.43 13.67 -6.62
N ILE A 132 3.51 12.73 -6.83
CA ILE A 132 2.19 12.74 -6.20
C ILE A 132 1.90 11.40 -5.55
N ALA A 133 1.13 11.41 -4.47
CA ALA A 133 0.69 10.20 -3.78
C ALA A 133 -0.70 10.41 -3.18
N MET A 134 -1.42 9.32 -2.95
CA MET A 134 -2.68 9.29 -2.23
C MET A 134 -2.86 7.89 -1.61
N GLY A 135 -3.62 7.80 -0.51
CA GLY A 135 -3.92 6.51 0.11
C GLY A 135 -4.89 5.71 -0.74
N SER A 136 -4.56 4.45 -1.04
CA SER A 136 -5.34 3.57 -1.93
C SER A 136 -6.78 3.33 -1.46
N ALA A 137 -7.06 3.49 -0.16
CA ALA A 137 -8.35 3.35 0.49
C ALA A 137 -8.91 4.69 1.01
N SER A 138 -8.35 5.83 0.61
CA SER A 138 -8.77 7.15 1.10
C SER A 138 -9.50 7.99 0.06
N GLN A 139 -10.27 8.98 0.53
CA GLN A 139 -10.86 10.04 -0.30
C GLN A 139 -9.98 11.31 -0.35
N GLY A 140 -8.67 11.14 -0.21
CA GLY A 140 -7.70 12.22 -0.05
C GLY A 140 -7.06 12.26 1.34
N PRO A 141 -6.17 13.25 1.59
CA PRO A 141 -5.77 14.28 0.64
C PRO A 141 -4.90 13.74 -0.50
N LEU A 142 -4.84 14.50 -1.61
CA LEU A 142 -3.79 14.31 -2.60
C LEU A 142 -2.51 14.95 -2.05
N VAL A 143 -1.44 14.19 -1.98
CA VAL A 143 -0.11 14.66 -1.59
C VAL A 143 0.65 15.03 -2.85
N CYS A 144 1.24 16.22 -2.88
CA CYS A 144 2.12 16.66 -3.96
C CYS A 144 3.45 17.12 -3.38
N HIS A 145 4.55 16.58 -3.90
CA HIS A 145 5.88 17.11 -3.65
C HIS A 145 6.34 17.90 -4.87
N THR A 146 6.76 19.14 -4.64
CA THR A 146 7.33 20.04 -5.65
C THR A 146 8.82 20.26 -5.38
N ARG A 147 9.24 21.44 -4.90
CA ARG A 147 10.64 21.81 -4.62
C ARG A 147 10.86 22.27 -3.16
N GLY A 148 9.88 22.03 -2.28
CA GLY A 148 9.86 22.48 -0.89
C GLY A 148 9.08 21.52 0.01
N PRO A 149 8.37 22.03 1.03
CA PRO A 149 7.44 21.19 1.80
C PRO A 149 6.38 20.55 0.92
N VAL A 150 5.90 19.37 1.31
CA VAL A 150 4.78 18.71 0.64
C VAL A 150 3.53 19.57 0.77
N GLU A 151 2.76 19.64 -0.31
CA GLU A 151 1.47 20.31 -0.36
C GLU A 151 0.36 19.27 -0.38
N LEU A 152 -0.70 19.51 0.40
CA LEU A 152 -1.86 18.65 0.48
C LEU A 152 -3.04 19.34 -0.19
N PHE A 153 -3.78 18.61 -1.03
CA PHE A 153 -4.92 19.15 -1.77
C PHE A 153 -6.19 18.37 -1.47
N ASP A 154 -7.30 19.10 -1.28
CA ASP A 154 -8.64 18.51 -1.31
C ASP A 154 -8.94 18.04 -2.73
N ILE A 155 -9.25 16.75 -2.90
CA ILE A 155 -9.45 16.18 -4.24
C ILE A 155 -10.79 16.55 -4.88
N LYS A 156 -11.73 17.11 -4.11
CA LYS A 156 -13.05 17.55 -4.60
C LYS A 156 -12.93 18.94 -5.23
N THR A 157 -12.25 19.86 -4.54
CA THR A 157 -12.11 21.27 -4.93
C THR A 157 -10.77 21.61 -5.57
N PHE A 158 -9.74 20.76 -5.42
CA PHE A 158 -8.34 21.03 -5.78
C PHE A 158 -7.79 22.31 -5.14
N LYS A 159 -8.21 22.57 -3.89
CA LYS A 159 -7.68 23.68 -3.10
C LYS A 159 -6.63 23.13 -2.13
N PRO A 160 -5.54 23.88 -1.87
CA PRO A 160 -4.60 23.53 -0.83
C PRO A 160 -5.31 23.39 0.53
N LEU A 161 -4.87 22.40 1.30
CA LEU A 161 -5.24 22.19 2.68
C LEU A 161 -4.14 22.75 3.59
N THR A 162 -4.55 23.33 4.71
CA THR A 162 -3.63 23.90 5.69
C THR A 162 -3.69 23.10 6.98
N PHE A 163 -2.53 22.85 7.56
CA PHE A 163 -2.38 22.15 8.83
C PHE A 163 -1.48 22.96 9.76
N GLU A 164 -1.71 22.84 11.06
CA GLU A 164 -0.82 23.32 12.12
C GLU A 164 0.31 22.31 12.33
N GLY A 165 1.56 22.76 12.34
CA GLY A 165 2.74 21.92 12.58
C GLY A 165 3.68 21.84 11.39
N ASP A 166 4.72 21.01 11.54
CA ASP A 166 5.73 20.84 10.49
C ASP A 166 5.19 19.97 9.36
N MET A 167 5.49 20.39 8.13
CA MET A 167 5.20 19.62 6.92
C MET A 167 6.44 18.83 6.51
N LEU A 168 6.24 17.63 5.95
CA LEU A 168 7.33 16.88 5.33
C LEU A 168 8.01 17.74 4.26
N THR A 169 9.33 17.66 4.17
CA THR A 169 10.09 18.37 3.16
C THR A 169 11.36 17.58 2.80
N GLY A 170 11.72 17.61 1.52
CA GLY A 170 13.06 17.21 1.06
C GLY A 170 14.15 18.24 1.39
N GLY A 171 13.78 19.38 2.00
CA GLY A 171 14.70 20.47 2.31
C GLY A 171 15.27 21.14 1.05
N MET A 172 16.42 21.78 1.18
CA MET A 172 17.15 22.42 0.05
C MET A 172 17.80 21.40 -0.91
N TYR A 173 17.67 20.10 -0.63
CA TYR A 173 18.31 19.01 -1.36
C TYR A 173 17.52 18.56 -2.60
N GLY A 174 16.68 19.43 -3.17
CA GLY A 174 15.74 19.10 -4.26
C GLY A 174 16.37 18.49 -5.52
N ASP A 175 17.69 18.62 -5.70
CA ASP A 175 18.43 18.00 -6.81
C ASP A 175 18.71 16.50 -6.58
N TRP A 176 18.59 16.01 -5.34
CA TRP A 176 18.81 14.62 -4.96
C TRP A 176 17.52 13.79 -4.93
N GLY A 177 16.41 14.40 -5.36
CA GLY A 177 15.07 13.84 -5.38
C GLY A 177 14.44 13.75 -3.98
N TYR A 178 13.12 13.62 -3.96
CA TYR A 178 12.37 13.33 -2.74
C TYR A 178 11.20 12.42 -3.11
N GLU A 179 11.17 11.26 -2.48
CA GLU A 179 10.10 10.29 -2.68
C GLU A 179 9.07 10.44 -1.59
N ILE A 180 7.81 10.20 -1.96
CA ILE A 180 6.67 10.21 -1.05
C ILE A 180 5.78 9.01 -1.30
N THR A 181 5.19 8.51 -0.23
CA THR A 181 4.11 7.50 -0.24
C THR A 181 3.09 7.88 0.81
N ALA A 182 1.89 7.32 0.72
CA ALA A 182 0.88 7.39 1.77
C ALA A 182 0.55 5.99 2.30
N SER A 183 0.06 5.90 3.54
CA SER A 183 -0.69 4.75 4.03
C SER A 183 -1.98 4.58 3.22
N GLY A 184 -2.51 3.36 3.16
CA GLY A 184 -3.75 3.04 2.44
C GLY A 184 -4.91 3.95 2.85
N ASP A 185 -5.07 4.23 4.14
CA ASP A 185 -6.09 5.14 4.68
C ASP A 185 -5.82 6.64 4.42
N GLY A 186 -4.65 6.99 3.86
CA GLY A 186 -4.26 8.37 3.54
C GLY A 186 -3.94 9.26 4.74
N GLN A 187 -3.90 8.71 5.97
CA GLN A 187 -3.67 9.48 7.19
C GLN A 187 -2.19 9.67 7.53
N THR A 188 -1.29 8.91 6.92
CA THR A 188 0.15 9.04 7.11
C THR A 188 0.86 9.16 5.78
N ILE A 189 1.68 10.19 5.65
CA ILE A 189 2.58 10.39 4.51
C ILE A 189 3.98 10.01 4.96
N VAL A 190 4.72 9.25 4.16
CA VAL A 190 6.13 8.93 4.42
C VAL A 190 6.97 9.55 3.31
N GLY A 191 8.07 10.20 3.67
CA GLY A 191 8.98 10.85 2.73
C GLY A 191 10.46 10.62 3.04
N TRP A 192 11.29 10.57 1.99
CA TRP A 192 12.74 10.36 2.09
C TRP A 192 13.49 10.86 0.84
N ILE A 193 14.82 11.03 0.95
CA ILE A 193 15.69 11.62 -0.10
C ILE A 193 16.57 10.53 -0.74
N PRO A 194 16.12 9.80 -1.77
CA PRO A 194 16.84 8.63 -2.27
C PRO A 194 18.28 8.93 -2.71
N GLY A 195 18.58 10.15 -3.16
CA GLY A 195 19.91 10.53 -3.64
C GLY A 195 20.99 10.66 -2.56
N ILE A 196 20.63 10.73 -1.26
CA ILE A 196 21.59 11.00 -0.17
C ILE A 196 21.56 9.86 0.85
N SER A 197 22.74 9.28 1.14
CA SER A 197 22.89 8.25 2.19
C SER A 197 22.95 8.87 3.59
N GLY A 198 22.61 8.08 4.60
CA GLY A 198 22.63 8.46 6.01
C GLY A 198 21.46 9.34 6.45
N GLN A 199 20.51 9.64 5.56
CA GLN A 199 19.32 10.40 5.90
C GLN A 199 18.31 9.51 6.62
N GLN A 200 17.60 10.09 7.60
CA GLN A 200 16.46 9.45 8.23
C GLN A 200 15.25 9.49 7.30
N TYR A 201 14.37 8.51 7.44
CA TYR A 201 13.04 8.57 6.89
C TYR A 201 12.13 9.38 7.82
N ALA A 202 11.10 10.00 7.27
CA ALA A 202 10.11 10.73 8.05
C ALA A 202 8.70 10.30 7.69
N ALA A 203 7.87 10.03 8.71
CA ALA A 203 6.44 9.86 8.58
C ALA A 203 5.71 11.05 9.21
N MET A 204 4.80 11.64 8.46
CA MET A 204 3.91 12.70 8.91
C MET A 204 2.50 12.16 9.01
N LYS A 205 2.00 12.09 10.24
CA LYS A 205 0.62 11.73 10.53
C LYS A 205 -0.24 12.99 10.51
N LEU A 206 -1.41 12.89 9.88
CA LEU A 206 -2.46 13.89 9.92
C LEU A 206 -3.35 13.58 11.13
N ASP A 207 -3.40 14.51 12.09
CA ASP A 207 -4.21 14.41 13.31
C ASP A 207 -5.18 15.59 13.37
N GLY A 208 -6.37 15.40 12.83
CA GLY A 208 -7.32 16.49 12.61
C GLY A 208 -6.72 17.60 11.74
N ALA A 209 -6.58 18.79 12.29
CA ALA A 209 -5.96 19.94 11.62
C ALA A 209 -4.45 20.08 11.91
N ARG A 210 -3.83 19.11 12.59
CA ARG A 210 -2.42 19.15 12.97
C ARG A 210 -1.61 18.08 12.23
N THR A 211 -0.31 18.32 12.13
CA THR A 211 0.65 17.31 11.70
C THR A 211 1.58 16.91 12.83
N LYS A 212 2.00 15.65 12.82
CA LYS A 212 3.07 15.14 13.68
C LYS A 212 4.07 14.38 12.84
N ILE A 213 5.34 14.77 12.91
CA ILE A 213 6.43 14.08 12.22
C ILE A 213 7.17 13.15 13.20
N THR A 214 7.29 11.89 12.80
CA THR A 214 8.14 10.88 13.44
C THR A 214 9.25 10.51 12.47
N LYS A 215 10.50 10.41 12.96
CA LYS A 215 11.65 10.03 12.14
C LYS A 215 12.19 8.66 12.56
N SER A 216 12.77 7.93 11.62
CA SER A 216 13.47 6.68 11.91
C SER A 216 14.64 6.88 12.85
N THR A 217 14.90 5.90 13.72
CA THR A 217 16.02 5.94 14.67
C THR A 217 17.38 5.92 13.97
N ASP A 218 17.42 5.47 12.73
CA ASP A 218 18.60 5.36 11.88
C ASP A 218 18.36 5.96 10.49
N GLY A 219 19.41 5.99 9.66
CA GLY A 219 19.33 6.36 8.26
C GLY A 219 19.68 5.21 7.32
N TYR A 220 19.45 5.39 6.03
CA TYR A 220 19.69 4.35 5.02
C TYR A 220 21.03 4.47 4.29
N SER A 221 21.44 3.38 3.66
CA SER A 221 22.53 3.38 2.68
C SER A 221 22.01 3.62 1.25
N TYR A 222 22.90 4.00 0.32
CA TYR A 222 22.56 4.16 -1.09
C TYR A 222 21.90 2.91 -1.72
N GLY A 223 22.22 1.72 -1.20
CA GLY A 223 21.68 0.45 -1.68
C GLY A 223 20.22 0.20 -1.26
N GLY A 224 19.76 0.78 -0.15
CA GLY A 224 18.53 0.43 0.55
C GLY A 224 17.72 1.65 0.99
N ARG A 225 17.11 2.35 0.03
CA ARG A 225 16.62 3.73 0.18
C ARG A 225 15.12 3.83 -0.10
N TYR A 226 14.32 3.01 0.56
CA TYR A 226 12.87 3.15 0.57
C TYR A 226 12.30 2.86 1.95
N MET A 227 11.19 3.54 2.28
CA MET A 227 10.33 3.13 3.37
C MET A 227 8.87 3.25 2.96
N ARG A 228 8.08 2.20 3.18
CA ARG A 228 6.65 2.15 2.87
C ARG A 228 5.84 1.85 4.13
N PRO A 229 4.77 2.60 4.43
CA PRO A 229 3.82 2.20 5.47
C PRO A 229 2.95 1.03 4.97
N ASN A 230 2.40 0.24 5.89
CA ASN A 230 1.21 -0.58 5.60
C ASN A 230 -0.05 0.31 5.49
N ALA A 231 -1.20 -0.32 5.27
CA ALA A 231 -2.48 0.35 5.02
C ALA A 231 -2.88 1.41 6.06
N ASN A 232 -2.48 1.27 7.32
CA ASN A 232 -2.81 2.19 8.42
C ASN A 232 -1.58 2.74 9.17
N ALA A 233 -0.39 2.61 8.57
CA ALA A 233 0.89 3.06 9.15
C ALA A 233 1.20 2.56 10.58
N THR A 234 0.70 1.39 10.96
CA THR A 234 1.13 0.72 12.20
C THR A 234 2.48 0.04 12.06
N MET A 235 2.93 -0.18 10.82
CA MET A 235 4.21 -0.76 10.47
C MET A 235 4.79 -0.08 9.24
N TYR A 236 6.11 0.01 9.19
CA TYR A 236 6.85 0.51 8.04
C TYR A 236 7.87 -0.52 7.56
N PHE A 237 7.98 -0.65 6.24
CA PHE A 237 8.76 -1.64 5.49
C PHE A 237 9.94 -0.94 4.84
N ARG A 238 11.16 -1.41 5.14
CA ARG A 238 12.41 -0.95 4.54
C ARG A 238 13.06 -2.10 3.75
N ASP A 239 14.08 -1.79 2.96
CA ASP A 239 14.75 -2.75 2.08
C ASP A 239 15.17 -4.07 2.74
N GLY A 240 14.86 -5.17 2.04
CA GLY A 240 15.06 -6.51 2.56
C GLY A 240 14.01 -6.86 3.63
N SER A 241 14.50 -7.20 4.82
CA SER A 241 13.71 -7.81 5.90
C SER A 241 13.49 -6.89 7.10
N GLU A 242 13.63 -5.58 6.91
CA GLU A 242 13.59 -4.61 7.99
C GLU A 242 12.17 -4.04 8.18
N LEU A 243 11.67 -4.14 9.40
CA LEU A 243 10.37 -3.60 9.81
C LEU A 243 10.54 -2.61 10.94
N PHE A 244 9.69 -1.58 10.93
CA PHE A 244 9.60 -0.59 12.00
C PHE A 244 8.16 -0.50 12.50
N ASP A 245 7.98 -0.20 13.78
CA ASP A 245 6.67 0.07 14.37
C ASP A 245 6.17 1.49 14.05
N ALA A 246 4.96 1.83 14.54
CA ALA A 246 4.34 3.13 14.35
C ALA A 246 5.20 4.32 14.87
N ASP A 247 6.09 4.08 15.83
CA ASP A 247 7.03 5.07 16.39
C ASP A 247 8.36 5.08 15.64
N MET A 248 8.46 4.38 14.50
CA MET A 248 9.67 4.22 13.71
C MET A 248 10.84 3.58 14.48
N LYS A 249 10.54 2.65 15.40
CA LYS A 249 11.53 1.80 16.07
C LYS A 249 11.63 0.44 15.39
N PRO A 250 12.84 -0.14 15.27
CA PRO A 250 13.02 -1.42 14.60
C PRO A 250 12.30 -2.55 15.33
N LEU A 251 11.67 -3.44 14.57
CA LEU A 251 11.08 -4.68 15.02
C LEU A 251 12.05 -5.84 14.78
N ALA A 252 12.02 -6.85 15.63
CA ALA A 252 12.85 -8.04 15.48
C ALA A 252 12.37 -8.90 14.29
N THR A 253 13.23 -9.08 13.30
CA THR A 253 12.91 -9.77 12.04
C THR A 253 13.95 -10.81 11.61
N ASP A 254 14.80 -11.28 12.53
CA ASP A 254 15.86 -12.25 12.23
C ASP A 254 15.33 -13.53 11.55
N HIS A 255 14.12 -13.97 11.88
CA HIS A 255 13.46 -15.13 11.28
C HIS A 255 12.90 -14.87 9.87
N LEU A 256 12.92 -13.62 9.41
CA LEU A 256 12.54 -13.18 8.07
C LEU A 256 13.76 -12.75 7.25
N LYS A 257 14.97 -12.99 7.77
CA LYS A 257 16.21 -12.63 7.08
C LYS A 257 16.25 -13.19 5.65
N ASP A 258 16.86 -12.43 4.75
CA ASP A 258 17.02 -12.73 3.33
C ASP A 258 15.71 -12.74 2.50
N LEU A 259 14.57 -12.41 3.13
CA LEU A 259 13.31 -12.13 2.45
C LEU A 259 13.16 -10.64 2.12
N VAL A 260 12.33 -10.33 1.14
CA VAL A 260 11.90 -8.96 0.82
C VAL A 260 10.49 -8.76 1.33
N LEU A 261 10.30 -7.83 2.26
CA LEU A 261 9.01 -7.61 2.91
C LEU A 261 8.22 -6.51 2.18
N LEU A 262 6.96 -6.80 1.86
CA LEU A 262 6.07 -5.89 1.15
C LEU A 262 4.80 -5.64 1.98
N PRO A 263 4.30 -4.39 2.04
CA PRO A 263 3.04 -4.11 2.71
C PRO A 263 1.85 -4.75 1.96
N CYS A 264 0.82 -5.14 2.72
CA CYS A 264 -0.49 -5.51 2.18
C CYS A 264 -1.47 -4.33 2.34
N ASP A 265 -2.47 -4.27 1.46
CA ASP A 265 -3.58 -3.31 1.58
C ASP A 265 -4.53 -3.66 2.75
N ASP A 266 -4.48 -4.90 3.27
CA ASP A 266 -5.05 -5.27 4.58
C ASP A 266 -3.95 -5.16 5.66
N PRO A 267 -4.12 -4.30 6.68
CA PRO A 267 -3.08 -4.08 7.69
C PRO A 267 -2.77 -5.31 8.56
N ASN A 268 -3.69 -6.28 8.62
CA ASN A 268 -3.50 -7.52 9.37
C ASN A 268 -2.41 -8.42 8.78
N PHE A 269 -2.05 -8.20 7.51
CA PHE A 269 -1.10 -9.03 6.79
C PHE A 269 0.04 -8.22 6.18
N PHE A 270 1.10 -8.92 5.83
CA PHE A 270 2.14 -8.46 4.94
C PHE A 270 2.67 -9.63 4.12
N LEU A 271 3.46 -9.34 3.09
CA LEU A 271 4.07 -10.36 2.24
C LEU A 271 5.57 -10.44 2.49
N ALA A 272 6.11 -11.66 2.43
CA ALA A 272 7.55 -11.87 2.41
C ALA A 272 7.93 -12.65 1.15
N VAL A 273 8.55 -11.96 0.21
CA VAL A 273 9.02 -12.52 -1.06
C VAL A 273 10.33 -13.27 -0.82
N GLN A 274 10.33 -14.53 -1.22
CA GLN A 274 11.45 -15.46 -1.10
C GLN A 274 11.98 -15.79 -2.50
N PRO A 275 13.11 -15.21 -2.93
CA PRO A 275 13.76 -15.62 -4.18
C PRO A 275 14.08 -17.11 -4.18
N ILE A 276 13.83 -17.79 -5.29
CA ILE A 276 14.18 -19.21 -5.44
C ILE A 276 15.61 -19.31 -5.93
N GLU A 277 16.46 -19.99 -5.15
CA GLU A 277 17.89 -20.14 -5.48
C GLU A 277 18.08 -20.80 -6.86
N GLY A 278 18.94 -20.19 -7.68
CA GLY A 278 19.24 -20.67 -9.04
C GLY A 278 18.14 -20.44 -10.07
N GLN A 279 17.03 -19.79 -9.72
CA GLN A 279 15.89 -19.55 -10.62
C GLN A 279 15.57 -18.06 -10.74
N LYS A 280 15.00 -17.65 -11.88
CA LYS A 280 14.44 -16.31 -12.08
C LYS A 280 12.98 -16.28 -11.63
N ASP A 281 12.74 -16.70 -10.39
CA ASP A 281 11.40 -16.84 -9.82
C ASP A 281 11.45 -16.64 -8.29
N ALA A 282 10.30 -16.44 -7.68
CA ALA A 282 10.16 -16.26 -6.25
C ALA A 282 8.90 -16.98 -5.74
N ASP A 283 8.96 -17.42 -4.48
CA ASP A 283 7.78 -17.75 -3.70
C ASP A 283 7.40 -16.55 -2.82
N VAL A 284 6.16 -16.51 -2.33
CA VAL A 284 5.69 -15.44 -1.45
C VAL A 284 4.97 -16.02 -0.25
N TRP A 285 5.45 -15.69 0.93
CA TRP A 285 4.72 -15.95 2.17
C TRP A 285 3.69 -14.86 2.43
N ILE A 286 2.48 -15.26 2.78
CA ILE A 286 1.50 -14.42 3.48
C ILE A 286 1.84 -14.50 4.97
N CYS A 287 2.02 -13.35 5.61
CA CYS A 287 2.44 -13.24 7.00
C CYS A 287 1.43 -12.44 7.82
N ALA A 288 1.25 -12.76 9.11
CA ALA A 288 0.44 -11.95 10.02
C ALA A 288 1.25 -10.79 10.61
N SER A 289 0.76 -9.56 10.46
CA SER A 289 1.35 -8.35 11.04
C SER A 289 1.33 -8.37 12.57
N GLY A 290 0.29 -8.98 13.17
CA GLY A 290 0.12 -9.03 14.64
C GLY A 290 1.14 -9.89 15.38
N THR A 291 1.75 -10.87 14.70
CA THR A 291 2.72 -11.82 15.28
C THR A 291 4.05 -11.87 14.52
N LEU A 292 4.12 -11.24 13.35
CA LEU A 292 5.25 -11.28 12.41
C LEU A 292 5.59 -12.69 11.90
N GLN A 293 4.64 -13.62 11.92
CA GLN A 293 4.84 -15.01 11.51
C GLN A 293 4.40 -15.25 10.06
N LYS A 294 5.14 -16.12 9.37
CA LYS A 294 4.75 -16.70 8.08
C LYS A 294 3.60 -17.68 8.29
N ILE A 295 2.56 -17.58 7.47
CA ILE A 295 1.32 -18.38 7.62
C ILE A 295 1.18 -19.34 6.45
N ALA A 296 1.14 -18.83 5.23
CA ALA A 296 0.87 -19.63 4.03
C ALA A 296 1.83 -19.24 2.90
N LEU A 297 2.19 -20.21 2.06
CA LEU A 297 3.12 -20.02 0.95
C LEU A 297 2.37 -20.05 -0.39
N VAL A 298 2.56 -19.00 -1.19
CA VAL A 298 2.16 -18.97 -2.60
C VAL A 298 3.40 -19.20 -3.45
N LYS A 299 3.43 -20.31 -4.18
CA LYS A 299 4.61 -20.71 -4.96
C LYS A 299 4.66 -20.08 -6.35
N SER A 300 5.85 -19.74 -6.83
CA SER A 300 6.13 -19.28 -8.20
C SER A 300 5.26 -18.09 -8.61
N VAL A 301 5.67 -16.91 -8.14
CA VAL A 301 5.03 -15.62 -8.45
C VAL A 301 5.71 -14.87 -9.60
N GLY A 302 6.67 -15.51 -10.27
CA GLY A 302 7.43 -14.95 -11.36
C GLY A 302 8.65 -14.15 -10.90
N GLN A 303 9.37 -13.62 -11.88
CA GLN A 303 10.60 -12.86 -11.65
C GLN A 303 10.30 -11.48 -11.05
N VAL A 304 10.18 -11.38 -9.74
CA VAL A 304 9.86 -10.10 -9.04
C VAL A 304 11.03 -9.52 -8.25
N VAL A 305 12.13 -10.27 -8.15
CA VAL A 305 13.37 -9.87 -7.50
C VAL A 305 14.49 -9.88 -8.54
N ASP A 306 14.50 -8.86 -9.41
CA ASP A 306 15.42 -8.70 -10.54
C ASP A 306 16.48 -7.61 -10.33
N GLY A 307 16.38 -6.86 -9.22
CA GLY A 307 17.23 -5.74 -8.89
C GLY A 307 18.67 -6.13 -8.57
N VAL A 308 19.63 -5.37 -9.12
CA VAL A 308 21.04 -5.42 -8.67
C VAL A 308 21.21 -4.67 -7.34
N ARG A 309 20.33 -3.70 -7.05
CA ARG A 309 20.31 -2.93 -5.80
C ARG A 309 19.23 -3.45 -4.88
N ARG A 310 19.48 -3.46 -3.56
CA ARG A 310 18.51 -3.86 -2.53
C ARG A 310 17.18 -3.09 -2.62
N THR A 311 17.25 -1.83 -3.05
CA THR A 311 16.10 -0.94 -3.29
C THR A 311 15.13 -1.44 -4.36
N ASP A 312 15.62 -2.18 -5.36
CA ASP A 312 14.81 -2.61 -6.50
C ASP A 312 14.23 -4.01 -6.28
N LEU A 313 14.64 -4.71 -5.22
CA LEU A 313 14.17 -6.06 -4.91
C LEU A 313 12.67 -6.00 -4.55
N GLY A 314 11.83 -6.73 -5.30
CA GLY A 314 10.39 -6.76 -5.09
C GLY A 314 9.67 -5.46 -5.48
N HIS A 315 10.36 -4.49 -6.08
CA HIS A 315 9.84 -3.15 -6.33
C HIS A 315 10.15 -2.65 -7.75
N TRP A 316 9.37 -1.66 -8.21
CA TRP A 316 9.65 -0.85 -9.38
C TRP A 316 9.37 0.61 -9.06
N GLN A 317 10.38 1.47 -9.17
CA GLN A 317 10.28 2.88 -8.74
C GLN A 317 9.63 2.99 -7.35
N PHE A 318 10.10 2.15 -6.42
CA PHE A 318 9.61 2.03 -5.04
C PHE A 318 8.20 1.47 -4.87
N ALA A 319 7.45 1.13 -5.94
CA ALA A 319 6.14 0.50 -5.83
C ALA A 319 6.27 -1.04 -5.76
N PRO A 320 5.55 -1.74 -4.85
CA PRO A 320 5.61 -3.20 -4.76
C PRO A 320 5.18 -3.87 -6.06
N ARG A 321 5.97 -4.86 -6.52
CA ARG A 321 5.65 -5.69 -7.69
C ARG A 321 4.62 -6.78 -7.39
N VAL A 322 4.54 -7.19 -6.13
CA VAL A 322 3.59 -8.22 -5.67
C VAL A 322 2.66 -7.62 -4.63
N ARG A 323 1.37 -7.90 -4.76
CA ARG A 323 0.41 -7.70 -3.66
C ARG A 323 -0.58 -8.85 -3.60
N TRP A 324 -1.22 -8.98 -2.46
CA TRP A 324 -2.29 -9.94 -2.22
C TRP A 324 -3.51 -9.18 -1.72
N LEU A 325 -4.67 -9.49 -2.30
CA LEU A 325 -5.95 -8.92 -1.91
C LEU A 325 -6.78 -10.02 -1.24
N PRO A 326 -6.89 -10.02 0.11
CA PRO A 326 -7.60 -11.07 0.84
C PRO A 326 -9.06 -11.19 0.41
N THR A 327 -9.73 -10.06 0.17
CA THR A 327 -11.15 -10.02 -0.24
C THR A 327 -11.40 -10.66 -1.61
N ALA A 328 -10.38 -10.75 -2.46
CA ALA A 328 -10.44 -11.42 -3.76
C ALA A 328 -9.81 -12.82 -3.73
N ASN A 329 -9.21 -13.24 -2.60
CA ASN A 329 -8.34 -14.43 -2.52
C ASN A 329 -7.37 -14.49 -3.71
N THR A 330 -6.77 -13.36 -4.09
CA THR A 330 -5.96 -13.27 -5.30
C THR A 330 -4.67 -12.52 -5.01
N LEU A 331 -3.55 -13.13 -5.37
CA LEU A 331 -2.24 -12.49 -5.44
C LEU A 331 -2.04 -12.00 -6.87
N PHE A 332 -1.61 -10.75 -7.01
CA PHE A 332 -1.20 -10.17 -8.28
C PHE A 332 0.30 -9.90 -8.24
N SER A 333 0.97 -10.18 -9.35
CA SER A 333 2.41 -10.04 -9.52
C SER A 333 2.72 -9.33 -10.85
N LEU A 334 3.71 -8.45 -10.83
CA LEU A 334 4.25 -7.73 -11.98
C LEU A 334 5.71 -8.15 -12.22
N PRO A 335 5.93 -9.12 -13.11
CA PRO A 335 7.26 -9.58 -13.45
C PRO A 335 8.19 -8.48 -13.98
N ALA A 336 9.49 -8.74 -13.84
CA ALA A 336 10.62 -7.91 -14.25
C ALA A 336 10.52 -7.37 -15.68
N ASN A 337 9.96 -8.17 -16.58
CA ASN A 337 9.85 -7.84 -18.01
C ASN A 337 8.85 -6.73 -18.33
N GLN A 338 8.01 -6.32 -17.37
CA GLN A 338 6.98 -5.28 -17.49
C GLN A 338 5.95 -5.51 -18.59
N LYS A 339 5.87 -6.70 -19.18
CA LYS A 339 5.00 -7.02 -20.31
C LYS A 339 3.84 -7.90 -19.94
N GLU A 340 3.76 -8.35 -18.71
CA GLU A 340 2.69 -9.24 -18.25
C GLU A 340 2.24 -8.90 -16.83
N VAL A 341 1.06 -9.37 -16.50
CA VAL A 341 0.52 -9.45 -15.13
C VAL A 341 0.22 -10.91 -14.83
N LEU A 342 0.71 -11.41 -13.70
CA LEU A 342 0.39 -12.74 -13.21
C LEU A 342 -0.62 -12.63 -12.07
N LEU A 343 -1.76 -13.30 -12.21
CA LEU A 343 -2.76 -13.47 -11.17
C LEU A 343 -2.74 -14.91 -10.66
N ILE A 344 -2.78 -15.08 -9.34
CA ILE A 344 -2.74 -16.38 -8.67
C ILE A 344 -3.85 -16.43 -7.63
N GLY A 345 -4.71 -17.45 -7.71
CA GLY A 345 -5.66 -17.73 -6.64
C GLY A 345 -4.92 -18.12 -5.36
N ALA A 346 -5.18 -17.39 -4.29
CA ALA A 346 -4.51 -17.48 -3.00
C ALA A 346 -5.54 -17.29 -1.88
N ASN A 347 -6.41 -18.29 -1.67
CA ASN A 347 -7.30 -18.33 -0.51
C ASN A 347 -6.51 -18.82 0.70
N LEU A 348 -6.40 -17.98 1.72
CA LEU A 348 -5.55 -18.25 2.89
C LEU A 348 -5.96 -19.53 3.63
N LYS A 349 -7.26 -19.76 3.82
CA LYS A 349 -7.75 -20.95 4.53
C LYS A 349 -7.47 -22.21 3.72
N GLN A 350 -7.74 -22.19 2.42
CA GLN A 350 -7.47 -23.34 1.56
C GLN A 350 -5.97 -23.65 1.46
N LEU A 351 -5.11 -22.62 1.37
CA LEU A 351 -3.65 -22.81 1.38
C LEU A 351 -3.15 -23.49 2.66
N LEU A 352 -3.75 -23.16 3.82
CA LEU A 352 -3.45 -23.81 5.09
C LEU A 352 -3.96 -25.25 5.14
N GLU A 353 -5.19 -25.49 4.72
CA GLU A 353 -5.76 -26.85 4.65
C GLU A 353 -4.96 -27.76 3.70
N GLU A 354 -4.51 -27.24 2.57
CA GLU A 354 -3.68 -27.96 1.59
C GLU A 354 -2.25 -28.21 2.06
N SER A 355 -1.76 -27.50 3.09
CA SER A 355 -0.46 -27.79 3.70
C SER A 355 -0.48 -29.12 4.45
N GLY A 356 -1.65 -29.51 4.99
CA GLY A 356 -1.84 -30.72 5.77
C GLY A 356 -1.25 -30.69 7.18
N ASP A 357 -0.70 -29.54 7.60
CA ASP A 357 -0.10 -29.37 8.93
C ASP A 357 -1.15 -28.91 9.95
N ASP A 358 -0.95 -29.26 11.22
CA ASP A 358 -1.68 -28.62 12.31
C ASP A 358 -1.21 -27.17 12.47
N TYR A 359 -2.16 -26.23 12.56
CA TYR A 359 -1.87 -24.81 12.62
C TYR A 359 -2.67 -24.03 13.66
N LEU A 360 -2.06 -22.95 14.13
CA LEU A 360 -2.63 -21.94 15.01
C LEU A 360 -1.93 -20.61 14.72
N HIS A 361 -2.64 -19.71 14.04
CA HIS A 361 -2.15 -18.39 13.68
C HIS A 361 -3.09 -17.32 14.21
N ILE A 362 -2.56 -16.37 14.98
CA ILE A 362 -3.25 -15.13 15.31
C ILE A 362 -3.07 -14.18 14.12
N VAL A 363 -4.17 -13.82 13.47
CA VAL A 363 -4.17 -13.05 12.22
C VAL A 363 -4.72 -11.63 12.37
N SER A 364 -5.16 -11.24 13.55
CA SER A 364 -5.61 -9.88 13.83
C SER A 364 -4.48 -8.96 14.30
N LEU A 365 -4.63 -7.65 14.06
CA LEU A 365 -3.73 -6.61 14.53
C LEU A 365 -4.45 -5.70 15.55
N PRO A 366 -3.93 -5.54 16.78
CA PRO A 366 -4.59 -4.72 17.81
C PRO A 366 -4.45 -3.22 17.54
N PRO A 367 -5.48 -2.41 17.83
CA PRO A 367 -5.34 -0.96 17.92
C PRO A 367 -4.28 -0.61 18.97
N ARG A 368 -3.33 0.26 18.60
CA ARG A 368 -2.19 0.62 19.45
C ARG A 368 -2.37 1.95 20.20
N THR A 369 -3.59 2.48 20.20
CA THR A 369 -3.93 3.72 20.88
C THR A 369 -5.23 3.53 21.65
N ALA A 370 -5.26 4.03 22.89
CA ALA A 370 -6.45 4.11 23.72
C ALA A 370 -6.52 5.49 24.37
N LEU A 371 -7.74 5.99 24.57
CA LEU A 371 -7.96 7.25 25.26
C LEU A 371 -8.43 6.99 26.70
N VAL A 372 -7.95 7.81 27.64
CA VAL A 372 -8.39 7.75 29.04
C VAL A 372 -9.89 8.01 29.12
N GLY A 373 -10.61 7.14 29.81
CA GLY A 373 -12.07 7.23 29.99
C GLY A 373 -12.89 6.64 28.83
N GLU A 374 -12.28 6.40 27.67
CA GLU A 374 -12.98 5.88 26.50
C GLU A 374 -12.89 4.34 26.39
N PRO A 375 -13.92 3.68 25.84
CA PRO A 375 -13.88 2.24 25.62
C PRO A 375 -12.86 1.88 24.54
N TYR A 376 -11.96 0.96 24.88
CA TYR A 376 -11.08 0.24 23.98
C TYR A 376 -11.64 -1.17 23.77
N SER A 377 -11.80 -1.58 22.52
CA SER A 377 -12.29 -2.93 22.18
C SER A 377 -11.52 -3.48 20.98
N TYR A 378 -11.17 -4.77 21.04
CA TYR A 378 -10.41 -5.46 20.01
C TYR A 378 -10.78 -6.95 19.99
N GLN A 379 -11.06 -7.48 18.80
CA GLN A 379 -11.32 -8.90 18.59
C GLN A 379 -10.03 -9.60 18.15
N ILE A 380 -9.66 -10.68 18.84
CA ILE A 380 -8.59 -11.55 18.37
C ILE A 380 -9.17 -12.51 17.32
N ASP A 381 -8.60 -12.46 16.11
CA ASP A 381 -8.94 -13.37 15.02
C ASP A 381 -7.85 -14.44 14.89
N VAL A 382 -8.29 -15.68 14.74
CA VAL A 382 -7.42 -16.86 14.77
C VAL A 382 -7.79 -17.79 13.63
N LEU A 383 -6.77 -18.32 12.95
CA LEU A 383 -6.89 -19.48 12.06
C LEU A 383 -6.33 -20.69 12.81
N SER A 384 -7.11 -21.77 12.92
CA SER A 384 -6.63 -23.02 13.52
C SER A 384 -7.20 -24.26 12.83
N SER A 385 -6.42 -25.35 12.83
CA SER A 385 -6.90 -26.69 12.48
C SER A 385 -7.85 -27.27 13.53
N SER A 386 -7.95 -26.68 14.73
CA SER A 386 -8.84 -27.11 15.82
C SER A 386 -10.02 -26.17 16.00
N ASP A 387 -11.22 -26.75 16.14
CA ASP A 387 -12.46 -25.99 16.41
C ASP A 387 -12.49 -25.33 17.81
N ARG A 388 -11.66 -25.80 18.75
CA ARG A 388 -11.62 -25.30 20.12
C ARG A 388 -10.42 -24.39 20.32
N VAL A 389 -10.69 -23.10 20.39
CA VAL A 389 -9.72 -22.05 20.67
C VAL A 389 -9.98 -21.49 22.08
N ASN A 390 -8.93 -21.35 22.88
CA ASN A 390 -8.99 -20.76 24.22
C ASN A 390 -8.06 -19.55 24.30
N PHE A 391 -8.55 -18.47 24.91
CA PHE A 391 -7.79 -17.24 25.11
C PHE A 391 -7.49 -17.02 26.59
N LYS A 392 -6.29 -16.50 26.89
CA LYS A 392 -5.87 -16.20 28.25
C LYS A 392 -5.09 -14.88 28.32
N ALA A 393 -5.53 -13.98 29.20
CA ALA A 393 -4.74 -12.84 29.61
C ALA A 393 -3.49 -13.32 30.38
N VAL A 394 -2.29 -12.98 29.88
CA VAL A 394 -1.02 -13.36 30.52
C VAL A 394 -0.44 -12.19 31.29
N SER A 395 -0.32 -11.03 30.63
CA SER A 395 0.11 -9.76 31.23
C SER A 395 -0.70 -8.65 30.60
N VAL A 396 -1.58 -8.02 31.38
CA VAL A 396 -2.52 -7.00 30.89
C VAL A 396 -2.65 -5.88 31.93
N PRO A 397 -2.96 -4.63 31.52
CA PRO A 397 -3.20 -3.55 32.46
C PRO A 397 -4.47 -3.79 33.30
N ASP A 398 -4.52 -3.15 34.47
CA ASP A 398 -5.66 -3.24 35.38
C ASP A 398 -6.98 -2.89 34.68
N GLY A 399 -7.96 -3.77 34.86
CA GLY A 399 -9.31 -3.64 34.30
C GLY A 399 -9.45 -4.11 32.86
N LEU A 400 -8.36 -4.45 32.14
CA LEU A 400 -8.46 -5.08 30.83
C LEU A 400 -8.92 -6.53 30.99
N LYS A 401 -9.91 -6.93 30.19
CA LYS A 401 -10.50 -8.26 30.22
C LYS A 401 -10.39 -8.91 28.84
N VAL A 402 -10.17 -10.23 28.85
CA VAL A 402 -10.24 -11.08 27.67
C VAL A 402 -11.37 -12.06 27.90
N SER A 403 -12.37 -12.06 27.02
CA SER A 403 -13.52 -12.95 27.09
C SER A 403 -13.20 -14.34 26.50
N PRO A 404 -14.05 -15.35 26.74
CA PRO A 404 -13.87 -16.70 26.17
C PRO A 404 -13.87 -16.75 24.63
N ASP A 405 -14.55 -15.81 23.98
CA ASP A 405 -14.59 -15.64 22.51
C ASP A 405 -13.46 -14.75 21.98
N GLY A 406 -12.49 -14.37 22.81
CA GLY A 406 -11.28 -13.65 22.37
C GLY A 406 -11.46 -12.13 22.22
N ARG A 407 -12.56 -11.56 22.72
CA ARG A 407 -12.75 -10.12 22.78
C ARG A 407 -11.95 -9.52 23.93
N VAL A 408 -11.15 -8.51 23.60
CA VAL A 408 -10.37 -7.71 24.53
C VAL A 408 -11.10 -6.41 24.77
N ASP A 409 -11.51 -6.15 26.01
CA ASP A 409 -12.21 -4.93 26.40
C ASP A 409 -11.48 -4.23 27.54
N TRP A 410 -11.35 -2.91 27.43
CA TRP A 410 -10.68 -2.09 28.42
C TRP A 410 -11.22 -0.66 28.42
N THR A 411 -11.18 0.00 29.58
CA THR A 411 -11.41 1.43 29.70
C THR A 411 -10.29 1.99 30.58
N PRO A 412 -9.25 2.62 29.99
CA PRO A 412 -8.14 3.14 30.76
C PRO A 412 -8.63 4.19 31.75
N LYS A 413 -8.39 3.98 33.05
CA LYS A 413 -8.79 4.96 34.08
C LYS A 413 -7.82 6.12 34.23
N ALA A 414 -6.55 5.91 33.85
CA ALA A 414 -5.50 6.90 33.91
C ALA A 414 -4.43 6.60 32.88
N ARG A 415 -3.69 7.64 32.48
CA ARG A 415 -2.50 7.50 31.63
C ARG A 415 -1.31 7.02 32.47
N PRO A 416 -0.60 5.94 32.10
CA PRO A 416 0.62 5.51 32.80
C PRO A 416 1.74 6.54 32.62
N ALA A 417 2.73 6.52 33.52
CA ALA A 417 3.80 7.53 33.56
C ALA A 417 4.59 7.61 32.24
N ASN A 418 4.93 6.48 31.64
CA ASN A 418 5.61 6.39 30.33
C ASN A 418 4.64 6.51 29.14
N GLY A 419 3.33 6.66 29.38
CA GLY A 419 2.30 6.73 28.35
C GLY A 419 1.98 5.41 27.65
N VAL A 420 2.60 4.28 28.01
CA VAL A 420 2.48 3.01 27.28
C VAL A 420 2.14 1.85 28.23
N GLN A 421 1.16 1.03 27.86
CA GLN A 421 0.85 -0.24 28.52
C GLN A 421 1.24 -1.43 27.65
N GLN A 422 1.85 -2.45 28.27
CA GLN A 422 2.17 -3.71 27.59
C GLN A 422 1.02 -4.72 27.77
N VAL A 423 0.68 -5.43 26.69
CA VAL A 423 -0.34 -6.47 26.67
C VAL A 423 0.26 -7.75 26.07
N ILE A 424 0.05 -8.87 26.76
CA ILE A 424 0.40 -10.23 26.35
C ILE A 424 -0.82 -11.12 26.53
N ILE A 425 -1.29 -11.70 25.44
CA ILE A 425 -2.40 -12.65 25.42
C ILE A 425 -1.91 -13.96 24.81
N SER A 426 -2.24 -15.09 25.42
CA SER A 426 -2.00 -16.41 24.85
C SER A 426 -3.27 -17.00 24.28
N THR A 427 -3.10 -17.70 23.15
CA THR A 427 -4.16 -18.43 22.43
C THR A 427 -3.74 -19.89 22.35
N LYS A 428 -4.63 -20.82 22.73
CA LYS A 428 -4.39 -22.26 22.65
C LYS A 428 -5.44 -22.95 21.79
N ALA A 429 -4.99 -23.80 20.88
CA ALA A 429 -5.86 -24.63 20.05
C ALA A 429 -5.06 -25.86 19.58
N GLY A 430 -5.69 -27.03 19.49
CA GLY A 430 -5.02 -28.23 18.94
C GLY A 430 -3.71 -28.65 19.62
N GLY A 431 -3.49 -28.29 20.90
CA GLY A 431 -2.21 -28.54 21.60
C GLY A 431 -1.11 -27.51 21.30
N GLN A 432 -1.34 -26.57 20.39
CA GLN A 432 -0.45 -25.44 20.10
C GLN A 432 -0.77 -24.24 21.00
N GLU A 433 0.23 -23.39 21.25
CA GLU A 433 0.09 -22.12 21.96
C GLU A 433 0.77 -21.00 21.18
N ALA A 434 0.02 -19.94 20.88
CA ALA A 434 0.51 -18.73 20.24
C ALA A 434 0.38 -17.53 21.19
N PHE A 435 1.24 -16.53 21.03
CA PHE A 435 1.24 -15.33 21.86
C PHE A 435 1.16 -14.08 20.99
N GLN A 436 0.24 -13.19 21.32
CA GLN A 436 0.20 -11.84 20.77
C GLN A 436 0.74 -10.86 21.82
N ARG A 437 1.77 -10.10 21.44
CA ARG A 437 2.45 -9.12 22.29
C ARG A 437 2.36 -7.75 21.63
N PHE A 438 1.84 -6.77 22.34
CA PHE A 438 1.71 -5.43 21.80
C PHE A 438 1.70 -4.37 22.91
N ASN A 439 1.95 -3.14 22.51
CA ASN A 439 1.92 -1.96 23.36
C ASN A 439 0.73 -1.08 22.95
N ILE A 440 0.06 -0.50 23.93
CA ILE A 440 -1.00 0.49 23.75
C ILE A 440 -0.48 1.84 24.26
N SER A 441 -0.38 2.83 23.37
CA SER A 441 -0.21 4.24 23.76
C SER A 441 -1.51 4.73 24.38
N VAL A 442 -1.45 5.20 25.62
CA VAL A 442 -2.61 5.76 26.33
C VAL A 442 -2.48 7.26 26.34
N GLU A 443 -3.50 7.93 25.81
CA GLU A 443 -3.50 9.37 25.59
C GLU A 443 -4.74 10.00 26.23
N TYR A 444 -4.68 11.30 26.50
CA TYR A 444 -5.87 12.07 26.84
C TYR A 444 -6.53 12.54 25.55
N ASP A 445 -7.86 12.68 25.56
CA ASP A 445 -8.55 13.27 24.42
C ASP A 445 -8.09 14.72 24.21
N SER A 446 -7.39 14.95 23.09
CA SER A 446 -6.84 16.26 22.71
C SER A 446 -7.94 17.29 22.40
N ASN A 447 -9.19 16.86 22.18
CA ASN A 447 -10.33 17.75 21.97
C ASN A 447 -11.02 18.16 23.28
N ALA A 448 -10.85 17.41 24.38
CA ALA A 448 -11.47 17.73 25.66
C ALA A 448 -10.96 19.06 26.25
N ASP A 449 -9.70 19.41 25.99
CA ASP A 449 -9.06 20.63 26.54
C ASP A 449 -9.58 21.94 25.93
N THR A 450 -10.11 21.90 24.71
CA THR A 450 -10.71 23.12 24.09
C THR A 450 -12.08 23.47 24.65
N THR A 451 -12.77 22.51 25.27
CA THR A 451 -14.09 22.76 25.90
C THR A 451 -13.93 23.37 27.30
N SER A 452 -12.83 23.04 27.99
CA SER A 452 -12.43 23.61 29.29
C SER A 452 -12.08 25.09 29.18
N GLN A 453 -11.36 25.49 28.13
CA GLN A 453 -10.93 26.88 27.92
C GLN A 453 -12.11 27.79 27.51
N LYS A 454 -13.08 27.31 26.71
CA LYS A 454 -14.28 28.09 26.36
C LYS A 454 -15.28 28.30 27.50
N ARG A 455 -15.15 27.57 28.62
CA ARG A 455 -15.99 27.77 29.83
C ARG A 455 -15.40 28.75 30.83
N GLN A 456 -14.12 29.13 30.69
CA GLN A 456 -13.49 30.15 31.54
C GLN A 456 -13.58 31.57 30.95
N GLU A 457 -14.04 31.71 29.71
CA GLU A 457 -14.25 33.00 29.03
C GLU A 457 -15.73 33.41 28.92
N LYS A 458 -16.60 32.90 29.80
CA LYS A 458 -18.01 33.33 29.89
C LYS A 458 -18.37 33.88 31.25
#